data_AF-A0A354BYE3-F1
#
_entry.id   AF-A0A354BYE3-F1
#
_cell.length_a   1.000
_cell.length_b   1.000
_cell.length_c   1.000
_cell.angle_alpha   90.00
_cell.angle_beta   90.00
_cell.angle_gamma   90.00
#
_symmetry.space_group_name_H-M   'P 1'
#
loop_
_entity.id
_entity.type
_entity.pdbx_description
1 polymer ?
#
loop_
_entity_poly.entity_id
_entity_poly.type
_entity_poly.pdbx_seq_one_letter_code
_entity_poly.pdbx_strand_id
1 'polypeptide(L)'
;MLILSIFTIGCLLVSLLFDPGKTLNGIKKGLKMFLNLLPALLLMLALVSIVLFLIPDKMLIKYMGEGSGLKGWLIAASLGSVALIPGFIAYPLCGILVKSGVAYTTIAVLRIYLSIRELSQH
;
A
#
# COMPACT_ATOMS: atom_id res chain seq x y z
N MET A 1 2.25 -20.72 -3.39
CA MET A 1 0.90 -20.29 -2.93
C MET A 1 0.01 -21.47 -2.55
N LEU A 2 -0.11 -22.51 -3.38
CA LEU A 2 -0.94 -23.70 -3.09
C LEU A 2 -0.65 -24.39 -1.74
N ILE A 3 0.62 -24.62 -1.39
CA ILE A 3 0.99 -25.27 -0.12
C ILE A 3 0.46 -24.52 1.12
N LEU A 4 0.57 -23.19 1.10
CA LEU A 4 0.13 -22.34 2.21
C LEU A 4 -1.39 -22.36 2.31
N SER A 5 -2.10 -22.27 1.18
CA SER A 5 -3.56 -22.34 1.14
C SER A 5 -4.09 -23.66 1.70
N ILE A 6 -3.47 -24.80 1.33
CA ILE A 6 -3.87 -26.12 1.83
C ILE A 6 -3.65 -26.22 3.34
N PHE A 7 -2.50 -25.75 3.82
CA PHE A 7 -2.18 -25.74 5.25
C PHE A 7 -3.17 -24.86 6.05
N THR A 8 -3.47 -23.66 5.57
CA THR A 8 -4.44 -22.76 6.21
C THR A 8 -5.84 -23.37 6.24
N ILE A 9 -6.30 -23.98 5.14
CA ILE A 9 -7.61 -24.66 5.09
C ILE A 9 -7.63 -25.84 6.07
N GLY A 10 -6.55 -26.63 6.14
CA GLY A 10 -6.41 -27.73 7.09
C GLY A 10 -6.51 -27.26 8.55
N CYS A 11 -5.76 -26.23 8.93
CA CYS A 11 -5.84 -25.64 10.26
C CYS A 11 -7.22 -25.05 10.56
N LEU A 12 -7.88 -24.44 9.57
CA LEU A 12 -9.22 -23.87 9.72
C LEU A 12 -10.26 -24.96 9.96
N LEU A 13 -10.19 -26.07 9.22
CA LEU A 13 -11.08 -27.22 9.39
C LEU A 13 -10.89 -27.88 10.76
N VAL A 14 -9.64 -28.08 11.20
CA VAL A 14 -9.34 -28.60 12.55
C VAL A 14 -9.89 -27.65 13.63
N SER A 15 -9.72 -26.34 13.45
CA SER A 15 -10.27 -25.34 14.37
C SER A 15 -11.80 -25.34 14.41
N LEU A 16 -12.46 -25.51 13.26
CA LEU A 16 -13.92 -25.59 13.14
C LEU A 16 -14.49 -26.85 13.81
N LEU A 17 -13.79 -27.98 13.76
CA LEU A 17 -14.20 -29.23 14.40
C LEU A 17 -14.04 -29.17 15.93
N PHE A 18 -13.03 -28.47 16.43
CA PHE A 18 -12.77 -28.36 17.87
C PHE A 18 -13.66 -27.33 18.56
N ASP A 19 -13.85 -26.14 17.96
CA ASP A 19 -14.56 -25.05 18.64
C ASP A 19 -15.20 -24.07 17.62
N PRO A 20 -16.28 -24.48 16.94
CA PRO A 20 -16.87 -23.74 15.83
C PRO A 20 -17.34 -22.33 16.25
N GLY A 21 -17.75 -22.16 17.51
CA GLY A 21 -18.15 -20.88 18.08
C GLY A 21 -16.98 -19.89 18.14
N LYS A 22 -15.79 -20.33 18.57
CA LYS A 22 -14.60 -19.46 18.63
C LYS A 22 -14.06 -19.14 17.24
N THR A 23 -14.08 -20.11 16.32
CA THR A 23 -13.63 -19.91 14.93
C THR A 23 -14.52 -18.91 14.19
N LEU A 24 -15.84 -19.04 14.27
CA LEU A 24 -16.79 -18.10 13.66
C LEU A 24 -16.64 -16.69 14.24
N ASN A 25 -16.45 -16.57 15.57
CA ASN A 25 -16.29 -15.27 16.20
C ASN A 25 -14.94 -14.61 15.82
N GLY A 26 -13.88 -15.42 15.68
CA GLY A 26 -12.58 -14.97 15.14
C GLY A 26 -12.68 -14.47 13.70
N ILE A 27 -13.34 -15.22 12.82
CA ILE A 27 -13.58 -14.81 11.43
C ILE A 27 -14.42 -13.53 11.38
N LYS A 28 -15.50 -13.45 12.14
CA LYS A 28 -16.38 -12.26 12.19
C LYS A 28 -15.61 -11.02 12.68
N LYS A 29 -14.75 -11.18 13.69
CA LYS A 29 -13.90 -10.09 14.20
C LYS A 29 -12.88 -9.64 13.14
N GLY A 30 -12.20 -10.58 12.49
CA GLY A 30 -11.27 -10.28 11.40
C GLY A 30 -11.95 -9.58 10.23
N LEU A 31 -13.12 -10.06 9.81
CA LEU A 31 -13.90 -9.45 8.74
C LEU A 31 -14.40 -8.05 9.12
N LYS A 32 -14.84 -7.85 10.36
CA LYS A 32 -15.23 -6.51 10.85
C LYS A 32 -14.05 -5.54 10.85
N MET A 33 -12.87 -5.97 11.29
CA MET A 33 -11.66 -5.14 11.25
C MET A 33 -11.28 -4.80 9.81
N PHE A 34 -11.34 -5.77 8.89
CA PHE A 34 -11.07 -5.54 7.48
C PHE A 34 -12.08 -4.57 6.84
N LEU A 35 -13.38 -4.76 7.09
CA LEU A 35 -14.43 -3.87 6.60
C LEU A 35 -14.37 -2.46 7.21
N ASN A 36 -13.77 -2.28 8.40
CA ASN A 36 -13.52 -0.95 8.94
C ASN A 36 -12.32 -0.27 8.27
N LEU A 37 -11.34 -1.03 7.78
CA LEU A 37 -10.18 -0.50 7.06
C LEU A 37 -10.50 -0.19 5.59
N LEU A 38 -11.41 -0.96 4.98
CA LEU A 38 -11.76 -0.86 3.57
C LEU A 38 -12.16 0.56 3.13
N PRO A 39 -13.08 1.27 3.82
CA PRO A 39 -13.55 2.59 3.38
C PRO A 39 -12.42 3.61 3.32
N ALA A 40 -11.55 3.62 4.34
CA ALA A 40 -10.39 4.51 4.37
C ALA A 40 -9.39 4.18 3.25
N LEU A 41 -9.15 2.89 2.99
CA LEU A 41 -8.26 2.42 1.92
C LEU A 41 -8.80 2.83 0.55
N LEU A 42 -10.09 2.56 0.27
CA LEU A 42 -10.76 2.89 -0.97
C LEU A 42 -10.78 4.40 -1.24
N LEU A 43 -11.15 5.20 -0.23
CA LEU A 43 -11.21 6.66 -0.35
C LEU A 43 -9.84 7.24 -0.69
N MET A 44 -8.80 6.82 0.04
CA MET A 44 -7.44 7.29 -0.20
C MET A 44 -6.92 6.84 -1.57
N LEU A 45 -7.15 5.58 -1.96
CA LEU A 45 -6.70 5.09 -3.26
C LEU A 45 -7.43 5.78 -4.41
N ALA A 46 -8.72 6.10 -4.24
CA ALA A 46 -9.50 6.87 -5.21
C ALA A 46 -8.97 8.30 -5.36
N LEU A 47 -8.73 9.01 -4.24
CA LEU A 47 -8.13 10.35 -4.23
C LEU A 47 -6.79 10.36 -4.98
N VAL A 48 -5.90 9.41 -4.64
CA VAL A 48 -4.59 9.35 -5.27
C VAL A 48 -4.69 8.96 -6.75
N SER A 49 -5.60 8.07 -7.11
CA SER A 49 -5.84 7.70 -8.51
C SER A 49 -6.35 8.89 -9.33
N ILE A 50 -7.21 9.74 -8.76
CA ILE A 50 -7.68 10.98 -9.42
C ILE A 50 -6.50 11.94 -9.64
N VAL A 51 -5.66 12.14 -8.61
CA VAL A 51 -4.48 13.01 -8.73
C VAL A 51 -3.52 12.48 -9.79
N LEU A 52 -3.24 11.18 -9.80
CA LEU A 52 -2.40 10.55 -10.81
C LEU A 52 -3.02 10.60 -12.20
N PHE A 53 -4.33 10.45 -12.33
CA PHE A 53 -5.03 10.56 -13.61
C PHE A 53 -4.91 11.96 -14.22
N LEU A 54 -4.88 13.00 -13.39
CA LEU A 54 -4.63 14.38 -13.82
C LEU A 54 -3.18 14.59 -14.30
N ILE A 55 -2.23 13.76 -13.87
CA ILE A 55 -0.81 13.88 -14.20
C ILE A 55 -0.48 12.90 -15.34
N PRO A 56 -0.14 13.38 -16.54
CA PRO A 56 0.18 12.48 -17.64
C PRO A 56 1.45 11.67 -17.36
N ASP A 57 1.48 10.38 -17.71
CA ASP A 57 2.62 9.49 -17.47
C ASP A 57 3.95 10.06 -18.01
N LYS A 58 3.90 10.82 -19.11
CA LYS A 58 5.08 11.51 -19.67
C LYS A 58 5.73 12.46 -18.68
N MET A 59 4.95 13.15 -17.84
CA MET A 59 5.48 14.02 -16.78
C MET A 59 6.10 13.18 -15.66
N LEU A 60 5.44 12.09 -15.24
CA LEU A 60 5.98 11.20 -14.22
C LEU A 60 7.32 10.60 -14.65
N ILE A 61 7.43 10.13 -15.89
CA ILE A 61 8.67 9.59 -16.44
C ILE A 61 9.74 10.69 -16.55
N LYS A 62 9.39 11.89 -17.01
CA LYS A 62 10.34 13.00 -17.16
C LYS A 62 10.94 13.46 -15.83
N TYR A 63 10.14 13.52 -14.77
CA TYR A 63 10.57 14.04 -13.47
C TYR A 63 11.01 12.97 -12.48
N MET A 64 10.51 11.75 -12.61
CA MET A 64 10.69 10.68 -11.62
C MET A 64 11.07 9.31 -12.25
N GLY A 65 11.15 9.21 -13.58
CA GLY A 65 11.50 7.99 -14.32
C GLY A 65 12.99 7.69 -14.41
N GLU A 66 13.34 6.64 -15.15
CA GLU A 66 14.73 6.22 -15.36
C GLU A 66 15.49 7.31 -16.14
N GLY A 67 16.44 7.96 -15.48
CA GLY A 67 17.18 9.12 -16.00
C GLY A 67 16.89 10.45 -15.29
N SER A 68 15.90 10.53 -14.40
CA SER A 68 15.65 11.75 -13.60
C SER A 68 16.79 12.08 -12.62
N GLY A 69 17.57 11.07 -12.23
CA GLY A 69 18.67 11.17 -11.29
C GLY A 69 18.27 11.88 -9.99
N LEU A 70 19.14 12.76 -9.51
CA LEU A 70 18.96 13.53 -8.27
C LEU A 70 17.66 14.36 -8.23
N LYS A 71 17.16 14.85 -9.38
CA LYS A 71 15.93 15.65 -9.42
C LYS A 71 14.72 14.83 -9.01
N GLY A 72 14.62 13.58 -9.48
CA GLY A 72 13.54 12.67 -9.09
C GLY A 72 13.58 12.34 -7.61
N TRP A 73 14.77 12.15 -7.05
CA TRP A 73 14.94 11.87 -5.62
C TRP A 73 14.52 13.05 -4.75
N LEU A 74 14.87 14.28 -5.12
CA LEU A 74 14.44 15.46 -4.36
C LEU A 74 12.91 15.63 -4.38
N ILE A 75 12.28 15.42 -5.53
CA ILE A 75 10.82 15.46 -5.67
C ILE A 75 10.17 14.34 -4.83
N ALA A 76 10.68 13.11 -4.91
CA ALA A 76 10.17 12.00 -4.11
C ALA A 76 10.37 12.20 -2.60
N ALA A 77 11.53 12.69 -2.18
CA ALA A 77 11.84 12.95 -0.77
C ALA A 77 10.96 14.05 -0.19
N SER A 78 10.77 15.16 -0.92
CA SER A 78 9.88 16.25 -0.51
C SER A 78 8.43 15.80 -0.43
N LEU A 79 7.91 15.12 -1.46
CA LEU A 79 6.55 14.57 -1.45
C LEU A 79 6.36 13.57 -0.30
N GLY A 80 7.30 12.63 -0.12
CA GLY A 80 7.24 11.61 0.93
C GLY A 80 7.37 12.21 2.33
N SER A 81 8.15 13.28 2.50
CA SER A 81 8.33 13.93 3.80
C SER A 81 7.10 14.73 4.24
N VAL A 82 6.31 15.24 3.31
CA VAL A 82 5.11 16.05 3.60
C VAL A 82 3.86 15.18 3.68
N ALA A 83 3.76 14.17 2.81
CA ALA A 83 2.59 13.30 2.74
C ALA A 83 2.48 12.42 3.99
N LEU A 84 1.29 12.42 4.61
CA LEU A 84 0.95 11.48 5.67
C LEU A 84 0.01 10.42 5.09
N ILE A 85 0.59 9.37 4.49
CA ILE A 85 -0.15 8.26 3.90
C ILE A 85 0.13 7.00 4.75
N PRO A 86 -0.91 6.35 5.30
CA PRO A 86 -0.73 5.11 6.05
C PRO A 86 0.00 4.03 5.23
N GLY A 87 0.87 3.26 5.89
CA GLY A 87 1.72 2.29 5.21
C GLY A 87 0.97 1.28 4.32
N PHE A 88 -0.23 0.85 4.71
CA PHE A 88 -1.02 -0.09 3.91
C PHE A 88 -1.57 0.50 2.60
N ILE A 89 -1.67 1.84 2.47
CA ILE A 89 -2.05 2.54 1.24
C ILE A 89 -0.80 2.85 0.39
N ALA A 90 0.32 3.11 1.04
CA ALA A 90 1.58 3.45 0.37
C ALA A 90 2.05 2.37 -0.61
N TYR A 91 1.85 1.08 -0.28
CA TYR A 91 2.27 -0.04 -1.11
C TYR A 91 1.51 -0.12 -2.45
N PRO A 92 0.16 -0.16 -2.48
CA PRO A 92 -0.60 -0.06 -3.73
C PRO A 92 -0.21 1.16 -4.57
N LEU A 93 -0.03 2.32 -3.92
CA LEU A 93 0.37 3.55 -4.59
C LEU A 93 1.72 3.41 -5.30
N CYS A 94 2.74 2.90 -4.59
CA CYS A 94 4.04 2.63 -5.19
C CYS A 94 3.92 1.71 -6.41
N GLY A 95 3.06 0.68 -6.33
CA GLY A 95 2.79 -0.22 -7.46
C GLY A 95 2.19 0.49 -8.68
N ILE A 96 1.31 1.47 -8.47
CA ILE A 96 0.76 2.29 -9.56
C ILE A 96 1.86 3.17 -10.18
N LEU A 97 2.69 3.82 -9.35
CA LEU A 97 3.81 4.64 -9.85
C LEU A 97 4.82 3.82 -10.67
N VAL A 98 5.15 2.60 -10.23
CA VAL A 98 5.99 1.67 -11.01
C VAL A 98 5.37 1.44 -12.38
N LYS A 99 4.06 1.15 -12.43
CA LYS A 99 3.35 0.90 -13.70
C LYS A 99 3.32 2.13 -14.62
N SER A 100 3.30 3.33 -14.05
CA SER A 100 3.42 4.60 -14.79
C SER A 100 4.84 4.94 -15.25
N GLY A 101 5.84 4.08 -15.00
CA GLY A 101 7.22 4.26 -15.48
C GLY A 101 8.13 5.09 -14.57
N VAL A 102 7.74 5.28 -13.30
CA VAL A 102 8.61 5.91 -12.29
C VAL A 102 9.73 4.96 -11.90
N ALA A 103 10.96 5.48 -11.77
CA ALA A 103 12.13 4.66 -11.43
C ALA A 103 12.01 4.05 -10.03
N TYR A 104 12.43 2.79 -9.88
CA TYR A 104 12.42 2.08 -8.61
C TYR A 104 13.20 2.81 -7.50
N THR A 105 14.31 3.48 -7.85
CA THR A 105 15.10 4.27 -6.90
C THR A 105 14.31 5.47 -6.36
N THR A 106 13.58 6.17 -7.24
CA THR A 106 12.70 7.28 -6.85
C THR A 106 11.55 6.81 -5.96
N ILE A 107 10.99 5.63 -6.24
CA ILE A 107 9.94 5.01 -5.42
C ILE A 107 10.48 4.58 -4.05
N ALA A 108 11.69 4.04 -3.99
CA ALA A 108 12.34 3.68 -2.73
C ALA A 108 12.54 4.93 -1.86
N VAL A 109 13.03 6.03 -2.44
CA VAL A 109 13.16 7.32 -1.74
C VAL A 109 11.79 7.78 -1.24
N LEU A 110 10.77 7.81 -2.10
CA LEU A 110 9.41 8.19 -1.70
C LEU A 110 8.92 7.37 -0.49
N ARG A 111 9.06 6.04 -0.53
CA ARG A 111 8.58 5.16 0.55
C ARG A 111 9.37 5.34 1.85
N ILE A 112 10.69 5.51 1.77
CA ILE A 112 11.53 5.74 2.95
C ILE A 112 11.10 7.02 3.68
N TYR A 113 10.98 8.13 2.94
CA TYR A 113 10.59 9.41 3.55
C TYR A 113 9.15 9.38 4.09
N LEU A 114 8.25 8.70 3.40
CA LEU A 114 6.89 8.47 3.87
C LEU A 114 6.87 7.69 5.18
N SER A 115 7.71 6.66 5.31
CA SER A 115 7.83 5.86 6.53
C SER A 115 8.42 6.67 7.69
N ILE A 116 9.39 7.55 7.42
CA ILE A 116 9.95 8.45 8.44
C ILE A 116 8.87 9.42 8.93
N ARG A 117 8.05 9.96 8.01
CA ARG A 117 6.96 10.87 8.37
C ARG A 117 5.87 10.16 9.17
N GLU A 118 5.53 8.93 8.82
CA GLU A 118 4.60 8.07 9.54
C GLU A 118 5.07 7.81 10.98
N LEU A 119 6.37 7.49 11.17
CA LEU A 119 6.96 7.31 12.50
C LEU A 119 7.00 8.60 13.32
N SER A 120 7.15 9.77 12.69
CA SER A 120 7.18 11.06 13.37
C SER A 120 5.82 11.51 13.94
N GLN A 121 4.72 10.83 13.61
CA GLN A 121 3.38 11.15 14.12
C GLN A 121 2.97 10.28 15.33
N HIS A 122 3.86 9.40 15.78
CA HIS A 122 3.71 8.55 16.97
C HIS A 122 4.77 8.89 18.01
#